data_AF-E8Z6Y5-F1
#
_entry.id   AF-E8Z6Y5-F1
#
_cell.length_a   1.000
_cell.length_b   1.000
_cell.length_c   1.000
_cell.angle_alpha   90.00
_cell.angle_beta   90.00
_cell.angle_gamma   90.00
#
_symmetry.space_group_name_H-M   'P 1'
#
loop_
_entity.id
_entity.type
_entity.pdbx_description
1 polymer ?
#
loop_
_entity_poly.entity_id
_entity_poly.type
_entity_poly.pdbx_seq_one_letter_code
_entity_poly.pdbx_strand_id
1 'polypeptide(L)'
;MSIQDFCKHFNEVAEARTISPYWQMASVTSSSARPSYPVISVASPTQAVFVLSQADRRWGDQTGYTNGIALRIYRSRVVAPPRNAVGVKQNVSSPFKNLELLARKEFTKSHSVLIEVAKLEPNSLYIAVIDSEYRSDNLLLRVYTGCAPRLRELSQPETQYLLQAQSMAPIVVDHDSFSSQGSQVEHTGPSMMSPPHHQHPYMHESPHYEPDDYGRDLGAEKQRQRPFTCRR
;
A
#
# COMPACT_ATOMS: atom_id res chain seq x y z
N MET A 1 34.43 -26.50 2.78
CA MET A 1 33.84 -25.76 1.64
C MET A 1 33.43 -24.40 2.17
N SER A 2 33.85 -23.30 1.54
CA SER A 2 33.47 -21.95 1.98
C SER A 2 32.03 -21.62 1.51
N ILE A 3 31.35 -20.68 2.17
CA ILE A 3 30.04 -20.18 1.70
C ILE A 3 30.14 -19.65 0.26
N GLN A 4 31.28 -19.03 -0.08
CA GLN A 4 31.55 -18.54 -1.43
C GLN A 4 31.60 -19.68 -2.45
N ASP A 5 32.14 -20.85 -2.09
CA ASP A 5 32.16 -22.02 -2.98
C ASP A 5 30.77 -22.66 -3.13
N PHE A 6 29.98 -22.65 -2.05
CA PHE A 6 28.59 -23.12 -2.10
C PHE A 6 27.71 -22.22 -3.00
N CYS A 7 27.84 -20.89 -2.89
CA CYS A 7 27.04 -19.94 -3.66
C CYS A 7 27.33 -20.00 -5.18
N LYS A 8 28.50 -20.46 -5.62
CA LYS A 8 28.84 -20.62 -7.05
C LYS A 8 27.94 -21.63 -7.79
N HIS A 9 27.25 -22.50 -7.07
CA HIS A 9 26.38 -23.52 -7.66
C HIS A 9 24.94 -23.03 -7.89
N PHE A 10 24.60 -21.82 -7.43
CA PHE A 10 23.27 -21.25 -7.58
C PHE A 10 23.30 -20.13 -8.61
N ASN A 11 22.50 -20.29 -9.66
CA ASN A 11 22.30 -19.24 -10.67
C ASN A 11 21.18 -18.28 -10.27
N GLU A 12 20.29 -18.73 -9.38
CA GLU A 12 19.12 -18.00 -8.92
C GLU A 12 18.89 -18.26 -7.43
N VAL A 13 18.59 -17.20 -6.70
CA VAL A 13 18.16 -17.25 -5.30
C VAL A 13 16.74 -16.70 -5.24
N ALA A 14 15.80 -17.52 -4.79
CA ALA A 14 14.43 -17.11 -4.55
C ALA A 14 14.19 -17.00 -3.05
N GLU A 15 13.79 -15.82 -2.59
CA GLU A 15 13.35 -15.61 -1.21
C GLU A 15 11.83 -15.64 -1.16
N ALA A 16 11.28 -16.55 -0.36
CA ALA A 16 9.85 -16.62 -0.08
C ALA A 16 9.59 -16.05 1.31
N ARG A 17 8.91 -14.91 1.37
CA ARG A 17 8.48 -14.28 2.63
C ARG A 17 6.98 -14.45 2.82
N THR A 18 6.56 -14.76 4.04
CA THR A 18 5.16 -14.70 4.42
C THR A 18 4.83 -13.27 4.83
N ILE A 19 3.69 -12.76 4.35
CA ILE A 19 3.12 -11.52 4.86
C ILE A 19 2.50 -11.83 6.22
N SER A 20 2.70 -10.96 7.21
CA SER A 20 2.11 -11.13 8.54
C SER A 20 0.58 -11.28 8.42
N PRO A 21 -0.03 -12.23 9.15
CA PRO A 21 -1.48 -12.46 9.10
C PRO A 21 -2.29 -11.27 9.64
N TYR A 22 -1.65 -10.35 10.35
CA TYR A 22 -2.29 -9.15 10.90
C TYR A 22 -2.29 -7.96 9.94
N TRP A 23 -1.58 -8.07 8.81
CA TRP A 23 -1.59 -7.01 7.80
C TRP A 23 -2.94 -6.92 7.12
N GLN A 24 -3.38 -5.69 6.90
CA GLN A 24 -4.61 -5.37 6.20
C GLN A 24 -4.37 -5.38 4.70
N MET A 25 -5.40 -5.73 3.93
CA MET A 25 -5.31 -5.85 2.48
C MET A 25 -6.38 -4.99 1.81
N ALA A 26 -6.00 -4.30 0.75
CA ALA A 26 -6.90 -3.77 -0.26
C ALA A 26 -6.52 -4.30 -1.64
N SER A 27 -7.48 -4.36 -2.57
CA SER A 27 -7.22 -4.87 -3.92
C SER A 27 -8.00 -4.12 -4.98
N VAL A 28 -7.41 -4.04 -6.17
CA VAL A 28 -8.06 -3.49 -7.36
C VAL A 28 -7.75 -4.33 -8.58
N THR A 29 -8.72 -4.43 -9.48
CA THR A 29 -8.55 -5.09 -10.78
C THR A 29 -8.31 -4.03 -11.85
N SER A 30 -7.35 -4.30 -12.74
CA SER A 30 -7.02 -3.47 -13.91
C SER A 30 -7.04 -4.34 -15.16
N SER A 31 -7.43 -3.76 -16.28
CA SER A 31 -7.39 -4.41 -17.59
C SER A 31 -6.97 -3.39 -18.65
N SER A 32 -6.58 -3.85 -19.83
CA SER A 32 -6.26 -2.93 -20.93
C SER A 32 -7.47 -2.16 -21.44
N ALA A 33 -8.68 -2.71 -21.32
CA ALA A 33 -9.91 -2.01 -21.68
C ALA A 33 -10.37 -1.00 -20.61
N ARG A 34 -10.04 -1.26 -19.34
CA ARG A 34 -10.36 -0.42 -18.19
C ARG A 34 -9.12 -0.33 -17.29
N PRO A 35 -8.16 0.55 -17.61
CA PRO A 35 -7.00 0.74 -16.78
C PRO A 35 -7.42 1.35 -15.44
N SER A 36 -6.90 0.81 -14.35
CA SER A 36 -7.10 1.37 -13.01
C SER A 36 -5.85 2.08 -12.52
N TYR A 37 -6.04 3.24 -11.89
CA TYR A 37 -5.01 4.03 -11.25
C TYR A 37 -5.35 4.17 -9.76
N PRO A 38 -5.12 3.12 -8.95
CA PRO A 38 -5.42 3.13 -7.53
C PRO A 38 -4.56 4.13 -6.78
N VAL A 39 -5.20 4.86 -5.87
CA VAL A 39 -4.62 5.74 -4.87
C VAL A 39 -4.76 5.09 -3.51
N ILE A 40 -3.63 4.98 -2.82
CA ILE A 40 -3.50 4.42 -1.49
C ILE A 40 -3.10 5.56 -0.55
N SER A 41 -3.77 5.65 0.58
CA SER A 41 -3.34 6.49 1.71
C SER A 41 -3.48 5.73 3.02
N VAL A 42 -2.67 6.10 4.00
CA VAL A 42 -2.60 5.43 5.31
C VAL A 42 -2.82 6.44 6.42
N ALA A 43 -3.44 5.99 7.51
CA ALA A 43 -3.71 6.84 8.66
C ALA A 43 -2.48 7.02 9.58
N SER A 44 -1.55 6.07 9.55
CA SER A 44 -0.33 6.06 10.35
C SER A 44 0.86 5.60 9.50
N PRO A 45 2.11 5.93 9.89
CA PRO A 45 3.28 5.41 9.21
C PRO A 45 3.27 3.88 9.20
N THR A 46 3.49 3.25 8.03
CA THR A 46 3.47 1.79 7.90
C THR A 46 4.34 1.32 6.75
N GLN A 47 4.82 0.09 6.81
CA GLN A 47 5.35 -0.63 5.66
C GLN A 47 4.21 -1.04 4.71
N ALA A 48 4.56 -1.26 3.44
CA ALA A 48 3.62 -1.76 2.44
C ALA A 48 4.25 -2.75 1.45
N VAL A 49 3.47 -3.74 1.03
CA VAL A 49 3.83 -4.66 -0.04
C VAL A 49 2.76 -4.59 -1.12
N PHE A 50 3.19 -4.26 -2.33
CA PHE A 50 2.34 -4.22 -3.52
C PHE A 50 2.59 -5.48 -4.34
N VAL A 51 1.54 -6.26 -4.59
CA VAL A 51 1.58 -7.50 -5.35
C VAL A 51 0.68 -7.37 -6.56
N LEU A 52 1.26 -7.29 -7.75
CA LEU A 52 0.52 -7.34 -9.00
C LEU A 52 0.57 -8.77 -9.53
N SER A 53 -0.59 -9.35 -9.86
CA SER A 53 -0.71 -10.70 -10.42
C SER A 53 -1.50 -10.70 -11.72
N GLN A 54 -1.18 -11.60 -12.63
CA GLN A 54 -1.97 -11.92 -13.82
C GLN A 54 -2.57 -13.33 -13.71
N ALA A 55 -3.50 -13.68 -14.60
CA ALA A 55 -4.07 -15.02 -14.64
C ALA A 55 -2.96 -16.09 -14.77
N ASP A 56 -3.15 -17.23 -14.08
CA ASP A 56 -2.16 -18.31 -14.13
C ASP A 56 -2.10 -18.90 -15.55
N ARG A 57 -0.89 -19.04 -16.08
CA ARG A 57 -0.60 -19.65 -17.39
C ARG A 57 -1.26 -21.03 -17.57
N ARG A 58 -1.46 -21.76 -16.47
CA ARG A 58 -2.08 -23.10 -16.44
C ARG A 58 -3.55 -23.07 -16.86
N TRP A 59 -4.23 -21.94 -16.73
CA TRP A 59 -5.63 -21.83 -17.17
C TRP A 59 -5.76 -21.68 -18.70
N GLY A 60 -4.67 -21.36 -19.39
CA GLY A 60 -4.61 -21.30 -20.85
C GLY A 60 -3.67 -22.34 -21.46
N ASP A 61 -3.34 -23.41 -20.73
CA ASP A 61 -2.41 -24.47 -21.16
C ASP A 61 -1.06 -23.97 -21.69
N GLN A 62 -0.58 -22.83 -21.16
CA GLN A 62 0.69 -22.24 -21.59
C GLN A 62 1.86 -22.78 -20.77
N THR A 63 2.97 -23.09 -21.46
CA THR A 63 4.22 -23.55 -20.85
C THR A 63 4.99 -22.43 -20.15
N GLY A 64 4.56 -21.18 -20.26
CA GLY A 64 5.22 -19.99 -19.70
C GLY A 64 4.29 -18.79 -19.69
N TYR A 65 4.68 -17.73 -18.99
CA TYR A 65 3.98 -16.45 -19.06
C TYR A 65 4.41 -15.73 -20.35
N THR A 66 3.47 -15.50 -21.25
CA THR A 66 3.74 -14.83 -22.54
C THR A 66 3.68 -13.31 -22.40
N ASN A 67 2.79 -12.80 -21.54
CA ASN A 67 2.63 -11.39 -21.23
C ASN A 67 3.53 -10.93 -20.08
N GLY A 68 4.38 -9.93 -20.34
CA GLY A 68 5.12 -9.25 -19.29
C GLY A 68 4.23 -8.26 -18.54
N ILE A 69 4.35 -8.23 -17.21
CA ILE A 69 3.68 -7.24 -16.34
C ILE A 69 4.72 -6.38 -15.61
N ALA A 70 4.39 -5.12 -15.41
CA ALA A 70 5.22 -4.15 -14.70
C ALA A 70 4.38 -3.33 -13.72
N LEU A 71 5.06 -2.81 -12.70
CA LEU A 71 4.43 -2.05 -11.63
C LEU A 71 5.31 -0.86 -11.27
N ARG A 72 4.68 0.33 -11.16
CA ARG A 72 5.35 1.56 -10.71
C ARG A 72 4.56 2.16 -9.56
N ILE A 73 5.26 2.53 -8.48
CA ILE A 73 4.65 3.17 -7.31
C ILE A 73 5.16 4.60 -7.23
N TYR A 74 4.23 5.54 -7.32
CA TYR A 74 4.51 6.95 -7.17
C TYR A 74 4.03 7.46 -5.82
N ARG A 75 4.69 8.51 -5.31
CA ARG A 75 4.27 9.29 -4.15
C ARG A 75 3.95 10.71 -4.59
N SER A 76 2.85 11.23 -4.09
CA SER A 76 2.50 12.65 -4.15
C SER A 76 2.27 13.15 -2.73
N ARG A 77 3.13 14.06 -2.28
CA ARG A 77 2.99 14.67 -0.95
C ARG A 77 1.86 15.69 -0.97
N VAL A 78 0.92 15.60 -0.03
CA VAL A 78 -0.11 16.63 0.13
C VAL A 78 0.58 17.89 0.67
N VAL A 79 0.67 18.93 -0.17
CA VAL A 79 1.24 20.21 0.23
C VAL A 79 0.21 20.92 1.09
N ALA A 80 0.43 20.98 2.40
CA ALA A 80 -0.36 21.83 3.27
C ALA A 80 -0.27 23.29 2.78
N PRO A 81 -1.36 24.08 2.85
CA PRO A 81 -1.27 25.50 2.56
C PRO A 81 -0.23 26.15 3.48
N PRO A 82 0.50 27.18 3.00
CA PRO A 82 1.48 27.90 3.82
C PRO A 82 0.89 28.31 5.18
N ARG A 83 1.68 28.28 6.25
CA ARG A 83 1.22 28.47 7.64
C ARG A 83 0.42 29.77 7.90
N ASN A 84 0.49 30.75 7.00
CA ASN A 84 -0.20 32.04 7.10
C ASN A 84 -1.35 32.20 6.09
N ALA A 85 -1.75 31.12 5.41
CA ALA A 85 -2.73 31.15 4.33
C ALA A 85 -4.01 30.40 4.75
N VAL A 86 -4.96 31.13 5.33
CA VAL A 86 -6.30 30.59 5.64
C VAL A 86 -7.13 30.58 4.35
N GLY A 87 -7.72 29.45 4.00
CA GLY A 87 -8.64 29.32 2.86
C GLY A 87 -7.98 29.08 1.49
N VAL A 88 -6.66 28.89 1.42
CA VAL A 88 -6.00 28.51 0.16
C VAL A 88 -6.32 27.05 -0.15
N LYS A 89 -7.23 26.85 -1.10
CA LYS A 89 -7.47 25.53 -1.72
C LYS A 89 -6.20 25.10 -2.44
N GLN A 90 -5.80 23.85 -2.23
CA GLN A 90 -4.70 23.22 -2.96
C GLN A 90 -4.88 23.50 -4.46
N ASN A 91 -3.81 23.94 -5.14
CA ASN A 91 -3.90 24.36 -6.53
C ASN A 91 -4.35 23.18 -7.41
N VAL A 92 -5.62 23.22 -7.83
CA VAL A 92 -6.30 22.14 -8.56
C VAL A 92 -5.77 22.00 -9.98
N SER A 93 -5.03 22.99 -10.49
CA SER A 93 -4.52 22.98 -11.86
C SER A 93 -3.38 21.96 -12.10
N SER A 94 -2.69 21.51 -11.04
CA SER A 94 -1.62 20.51 -11.15
C SER A 94 -1.48 19.68 -9.86
N PRO A 95 -2.41 18.74 -9.60
CA PRO A 95 -2.43 17.97 -8.35
C PRO A 95 -1.19 17.09 -8.16
N PHE A 96 -0.50 16.72 -9.25
CA PHE A 96 0.68 15.84 -9.24
C PHE A 96 1.98 16.56 -9.59
N LYS A 97 2.06 17.89 -9.37
CA LYS A 97 3.30 18.65 -9.63
C LYS A 97 4.52 18.11 -8.89
N ASN A 98 4.31 17.58 -7.68
CA ASN A 98 5.36 17.02 -6.82
C ASN A 98 5.30 15.48 -6.80
N LEU A 99 5.06 14.86 -7.96
CA LEU A 99 5.03 13.40 -8.10
C LEU A 99 6.46 12.86 -8.08
N GLU A 100 6.69 11.82 -7.30
CA GLU A 100 7.99 11.16 -7.14
C GLU A 100 7.82 9.67 -7.47
N LEU A 101 8.73 9.07 -8.24
CA LEU A 101 8.75 7.61 -8.45
C LEU A 101 9.51 6.97 -7.28
N LEU A 102 8.81 6.21 -6.44
CA LEU A 102 9.43 5.53 -5.30
C LEU A 102 10.06 4.20 -5.68
N ALA A 103 9.35 3.42 -6.48
CA ALA A 103 9.77 2.08 -6.84
C ALA A 103 9.19 1.66 -8.18
N ARG A 104 9.95 0.86 -8.91
CA ARG A 104 9.57 0.31 -10.21
C ARG A 104 10.03 -1.13 -10.32
N LYS A 105 9.14 -1.98 -10.81
CA LYS A 105 9.49 -3.29 -11.34
C LYS A 105 9.29 -3.23 -12.85
N GLU A 106 10.36 -3.52 -13.59
CA GLU A 106 10.33 -3.62 -15.04
C GLU A 106 9.47 -4.80 -15.52
N PHE A 107 9.13 -4.78 -16.80
CA PHE A 107 8.34 -5.84 -17.42
C PHE A 107 8.98 -7.21 -17.16
N THR A 108 8.21 -8.06 -16.50
CA THR A 108 8.63 -9.41 -16.13
C THR A 108 7.57 -10.40 -16.57
N LYS A 109 7.99 -11.46 -17.27
CA LYS A 109 7.14 -12.58 -17.68
C LYS A 109 6.98 -13.57 -16.54
N SER A 110 6.22 -13.18 -15.52
CA SER A 110 5.95 -13.96 -14.32
C SER A 110 4.46 -13.90 -13.94
N HIS A 111 4.01 -14.84 -13.10
CA HIS A 111 2.66 -14.80 -12.54
C HIS A 111 2.38 -13.50 -11.79
N SER A 112 3.39 -13.06 -11.02
CA SER A 112 3.29 -11.92 -10.15
C SER A 112 4.59 -11.14 -10.08
N VAL A 113 4.46 -9.84 -9.82
CA VAL A 113 5.55 -8.94 -9.46
C VAL A 113 5.24 -8.28 -8.13
N LEU A 114 6.29 -8.03 -7.36
CA LEU A 114 6.20 -7.50 -6.01
C LEU A 114 7.08 -6.25 -5.85
N ILE A 115 6.57 -5.26 -5.14
CA ILE A 115 7.32 -4.07 -4.70
C ILE A 115 7.11 -3.90 -3.20
N GLU A 116 8.21 -3.84 -2.45
CA GLU A 116 8.23 -3.45 -1.05
C GLU A 116 8.42 -1.93 -0.95
N VAL A 117 7.63 -1.26 -0.12
CA VAL A 117 7.81 0.14 0.23
C VAL A 117 8.02 0.22 1.74
N ALA A 118 9.22 0.63 2.13
CA ALA A 118 9.69 0.70 3.52
C ALA A 118 8.77 1.52 4.42
N LYS A 119 8.24 2.62 3.88
CA LYS A 119 7.49 3.59 4.66
C LYS A 119 6.47 4.33 3.81
N LEU A 120 5.20 4.07 4.09
CA LEU A 120 4.08 4.92 3.75
C LEU A 120 3.89 5.96 4.85
N GLU A 121 3.80 7.23 4.49
CA GLU A 121 3.63 8.37 5.38
C GLU A 121 2.15 8.78 5.44
N PRO A 122 1.61 9.11 6.63
CA PRO A 122 0.34 9.80 6.71
C PRO A 122 0.50 11.18 6.05
N ASN A 123 -0.51 11.63 5.30
CA ASN A 123 -0.49 12.84 4.46
C ASN A 123 0.24 12.73 3.10
N SER A 124 0.56 11.52 2.66
CA SER A 124 0.99 11.24 1.29
C SER A 124 -0.05 10.41 0.55
N LEU A 125 -0.16 10.64 -0.75
CA LEU A 125 -0.93 9.80 -1.67
C LEU A 125 0.03 8.92 -2.45
N TYR A 126 -0.22 7.63 -2.46
CA TYR A 126 0.56 6.64 -3.19
C TYR A 126 -0.25 6.16 -4.38
N ILE A 127 0.33 6.21 -5.57
CA ILE A 127 -0.38 5.90 -6.81
C ILE A 127 0.33 4.72 -7.46
N ALA A 128 -0.37 3.60 -7.63
CA ALA A 128 0.18 2.47 -8.35
C ALA A 128 -0.22 2.56 -9.83
N VAL A 129 0.75 2.39 -10.72
CA VAL A 129 0.56 2.33 -12.16
C VAL A 129 0.90 0.91 -12.61
N ILE A 130 -0.09 0.28 -13.24
CA ILE A 130 -0.06 -1.12 -13.67
C ILE A 130 0.15 -1.12 -15.18
N ASP A 131 1.20 -1.78 -15.64
CA ASP A 131 1.53 -1.87 -17.05
C ASP A 131 1.56 -3.34 -17.50
N SER A 132 1.16 -3.60 -18.75
CA SER A 132 1.28 -4.90 -19.41
C SER A 132 1.85 -4.74 -20.82
N GLU A 133 2.71 -5.68 -21.25
CA GLU A 133 3.30 -5.69 -22.59
C GLU A 133 2.22 -5.86 -23.66
N TYR A 134 1.26 -6.74 -23.41
CA TYR A 134 0.13 -7.02 -24.30
C TYR A 134 -1.19 -6.65 -23.62
N ARG A 135 -2.27 -6.80 -24.38
CA ARG A 135 -3.62 -6.68 -23.81
C ARG A 135 -3.79 -7.74 -22.73
N SER A 136 -4.22 -7.30 -21.55
CA SER A 136 -4.55 -8.16 -20.43
C SER A 136 -5.96 -7.86 -19.96
N ASP A 137 -6.74 -8.92 -19.78
CA ASP A 137 -8.15 -8.80 -19.39
C ASP A 137 -8.33 -8.68 -17.88
N ASN A 138 -7.35 -9.17 -17.10
CA ASN A 138 -7.48 -9.22 -15.65
C ASN A 138 -6.11 -9.25 -14.95
N LEU A 139 -5.67 -8.06 -14.53
CA LEU A 139 -4.54 -7.88 -13.62
C LEU A 139 -5.09 -7.52 -12.25
N LEU A 140 -4.61 -8.19 -11.20
CA LEU A 140 -5.03 -7.96 -9.83
C LEU A 140 -3.87 -7.36 -9.03
N LEU A 141 -4.05 -6.11 -8.59
CA LEU A 141 -3.16 -5.49 -7.62
C LEU A 141 -3.71 -5.72 -6.22
N ARG A 142 -2.88 -6.26 -5.33
CA ARG A 142 -3.13 -6.34 -3.89
C ARG A 142 -2.11 -5.48 -3.16
N VAL A 143 -2.57 -4.73 -2.17
CA VAL A 143 -1.74 -3.88 -1.32
C VAL A 143 -1.91 -4.34 0.10
N TYR A 144 -0.80 -4.76 0.72
CA TYR A 144 -0.77 -5.22 2.10
C TYR A 144 -0.05 -4.19 2.96
N THR A 145 -0.63 -3.82 4.10
CA THR A 145 -0.08 -2.80 5.00
C THR A 145 -0.32 -3.18 6.47
N GLY A 146 0.53 -2.68 7.37
CA GLY A 146 0.38 -2.89 8.82
C GLY A 146 -0.83 -2.20 9.44
N CYS A 147 -1.45 -1.24 8.76
CA CYS A 147 -2.72 -0.61 9.13
C CYS A 147 -3.73 -0.67 7.98
N ALA A 148 -5.02 -0.40 8.23
CA ALA A 148 -6.04 -0.39 7.19
C ALA A 148 -5.75 0.69 6.13
N PRO A 149 -5.48 0.33 4.86
CA PRO A 149 -5.23 1.30 3.82
C PRO A 149 -6.55 1.86 3.30
N ARG A 150 -6.57 3.15 2.96
CA ARG A 150 -7.67 3.77 2.21
C ARG A 150 -7.35 3.65 0.73
N LEU A 151 -8.17 2.88 0.02
CA LEU A 151 -8.07 2.69 -1.42
C LEU A 151 -9.17 3.48 -2.13
N ARG A 152 -8.79 4.29 -3.11
CA ARG A 152 -9.73 4.86 -4.10
C ARG A 152 -9.10 4.78 -5.48
N GLU A 153 -9.89 4.96 -6.54
CA GLU A 153 -9.33 5.17 -7.88
C GLU A 153 -9.20 6.66 -8.18
N LEU A 154 -8.25 7.01 -9.06
CA LEU A 154 -8.23 8.34 -9.67
C LEU A 154 -9.45 8.52 -10.56
N SER A 155 -10.02 9.71 -10.50
CA SER A 155 -11.01 10.16 -11.47
C SER A 155 -10.38 10.37 -12.85
N GLN A 156 -11.20 10.48 -13.89
CA GLN A 156 -10.73 10.70 -15.25
C GLN A 156 -9.85 11.97 -15.39
N PRO A 157 -10.21 13.13 -14.81
CA PRO A 157 -9.33 14.31 -14.87
C PRO A 157 -8.00 14.11 -14.14
N GLU A 158 -8.01 13.49 -12.96
CA GLU A 158 -6.78 13.21 -12.21
C GLU A 158 -5.86 12.27 -12.99
N THR A 159 -6.42 11.26 -13.67
CA THR A 159 -5.65 10.34 -14.50
C THR A 159 -4.86 11.08 -15.58
N GLN A 160 -5.46 12.09 -16.23
CA GLN A 160 -4.77 12.89 -17.24
C GLN A 160 -3.59 13.67 -16.65
N TYR A 161 -3.77 14.29 -15.49
CA TYR A 161 -2.69 14.99 -14.80
C TYR A 161 -1.56 14.04 -14.38
N LEU A 162 -1.91 12.83 -13.93
CA LEU A 162 -0.92 11.81 -13.57
C LEU A 162 -0.08 11.44 -14.78
N LEU A 163 -0.71 11.09 -15.90
CA LEU A 163 -0.01 10.67 -17.12
C LEU A 163 0.95 11.74 -17.64
N GLN A 164 0.57 13.01 -17.54
CA GLN A 164 1.47 14.13 -17.89
C GLN A 164 2.65 14.27 -16.92
N ALA A 165 2.42 14.09 -15.62
CA ALA A 165 3.45 14.23 -14.60
C ALA A 165 4.43 13.04 -14.55
N GLN A 166 4.03 11.84 -14.98
CA GLN A 166 4.85 10.62 -14.90
C GLN A 166 6.21 10.74 -15.60
N SER A 167 6.28 11.44 -16.73
CA SER A 167 7.52 11.60 -17.51
C SER A 167 8.54 12.52 -16.83
N MET A 168 8.08 13.36 -15.90
CA MET A 168 8.89 14.35 -15.19
C MET A 168 9.18 13.97 -13.73
N ALA A 169 8.60 12.87 -13.24
CA ALA A 169 8.71 12.47 -11.85
C ALA A 169 10.15 12.03 -11.53
N PRO A 170 10.86 12.70 -10.59
CA PRO A 170 12.18 12.26 -10.16
C PRO A 170 12.10 10.88 -9.50
N ILE A 171 13.12 10.06 -9.74
CA ILE A 171 13.29 8.77 -9.06
C ILE A 171 13.85 9.04 -7.67
N VAL A 172 13.13 8.60 -6.64
CA VAL A 172 13.57 8.64 -5.25
C VAL A 172 14.01 7.24 -4.88
N VAL A 173 15.32 7.06 -4.68
CA VAL A 173 15.86 5.79 -4.19
C VAL A 173 15.76 5.81 -2.66
N ASP A 174 14.71 5.19 -2.12
CA ASP A 174 14.64 4.91 -0.68
C ASP A 174 15.56 3.72 -0.38
N HIS A 175 16.64 3.95 0.36
CA HIS A 175 17.62 2.92 0.72
C HIS A 175 17.18 2.04 1.90
N ASP A 176 16.00 2.31 2.45
CA ASP A 176 15.45 1.56 3.56
C ASP A 176 14.85 0.25 3.05
N SER A 177 15.57 -0.86 3.21
CA SER A 177 14.99 -2.20 3.06
C SER A 177 14.30 -2.60 4.36
N PHE A 178 13.25 -3.43 4.29
CA PHE A 178 12.66 -4.05 5.48
C PHE A 178 13.71 -4.74 6.35
N SER A 179 14.76 -5.29 5.72
CA SER A 179 15.85 -5.96 6.39
C SER A 179 16.84 -5.03 7.10
N SER A 180 16.82 -3.73 6.81
CA SER A 180 17.76 -2.74 7.38
C SER A 180 17.27 -2.11 8.68
N GLN A 181 15.96 -2.21 8.98
CA GLN A 181 15.35 -1.56 10.15
C GLN A 181 15.58 -2.32 11.47
N GLY A 182 16.25 -3.48 11.43
CA GLY A 182 16.61 -4.25 12.63
C GLY A 182 17.96 -3.91 13.27
N SER A 183 18.78 -3.06 12.64
CA SER A 183 20.18 -2.83 13.05
C SER A 183 20.44 -1.48 13.72
N GLN A 184 19.42 -0.65 13.94
CA GLN A 184 19.54 0.62 14.65
C GLN A 184 18.69 0.63 15.92
N VAL A 185 19.00 -0.29 16.82
CA VAL A 185 18.81 -0.08 18.25
C VAL A 185 20.18 -0.36 18.88
N GLU A 186 20.61 0.54 19.78
CA GLU A 186 21.90 0.55 20.50
C GLU A 186 23.01 1.43 19.89
N HIS A 187 22.96 2.74 20.17
CA HIS A 187 23.82 3.36 21.18
C HIS A 187 23.95 4.88 20.96
N THR A 188 22.98 5.63 21.47
CA THR A 188 23.22 7.02 21.89
C THR A 188 22.35 7.32 23.11
N GLY A 189 22.94 7.20 24.28
CA GLY A 189 22.34 7.61 25.54
C GLY A 189 23.39 7.60 26.65
N PRO A 190 23.77 8.76 27.22
CA PRO A 190 24.87 8.87 28.16
C PRO A 190 24.51 8.28 29.52
N SER A 191 25.53 7.76 30.20
CA SER A 191 25.51 7.42 31.61
C SER A 191 25.02 8.62 32.43
N MET A 192 23.83 8.52 33.02
CA MET A 192 23.37 9.42 34.06
C MET A 192 22.77 8.62 35.21
N MET A 193 23.54 8.61 36.29
CA MET A 193 23.19 8.53 37.71
C MET A 193 21.74 8.18 38.06
N SER A 194 21.59 7.03 38.70
CA SER A 194 20.44 6.63 39.49
C SER A 194 20.10 7.67 40.56
N PRO A 195 18.80 7.95 40.81
CA PRO A 195 18.32 8.44 42.09
C PRO A 195 17.54 7.37 42.87
N PRO A 196 17.41 7.54 44.20
CA PRO A 196 17.09 6.45 45.12
C PRO A 196 15.58 6.24 45.34
N HIS A 197 15.30 5.04 45.82
CA HIS A 197 14.02 4.55 46.35
C HIS A 197 13.27 5.55 47.24
N HIS A 198 12.01 5.84 46.88
CA HIS A 198 10.97 6.19 47.84
C HIS A 198 9.77 5.26 47.65
N GLN A 199 9.55 4.45 48.69
CA GLN A 199 8.34 3.68 48.92
C GLN A 199 7.19 4.65 49.26
N HIS A 200 5.98 4.40 48.75
CA HIS A 200 4.71 4.65 49.46
C HIS A 200 3.53 4.01 48.68
N PRO A 201 2.39 3.75 49.35
CA PRO A 201 1.64 2.52 49.17
C PRO A 201 0.32 2.70 48.40
N TYR A 202 -0.20 1.55 47.97
CA TYR A 202 -1.55 1.29 47.51
C TYR A 202 -2.63 2.17 48.15
N MET A 203 -3.42 2.85 47.31
CA MET A 203 -4.82 3.14 47.60
C MET A 203 -5.65 2.72 46.38
N HIS A 204 -6.58 1.82 46.68
CA HIS A 204 -7.48 1.10 45.80
C HIS A 204 -8.80 1.88 45.84
N GLU A 205 -9.21 2.52 44.75
CA GLU A 205 -10.59 3.00 44.60
C GLU A 205 -11.11 2.58 43.23
N SER A 206 -11.95 1.55 43.27
CA SER A 206 -12.78 1.11 42.16
C SER A 206 -14.04 1.97 42.12
N PRO A 207 -14.39 2.61 40.99
CA PRO A 207 -15.73 3.13 40.82
C PRO A 207 -16.69 2.00 40.47
N HIS A 208 -17.77 1.91 41.25
CA HIS A 208 -19.00 1.22 40.91
C HIS A 208 -19.49 1.63 39.51
N TYR A 209 -19.79 0.65 38.66
CA TYR A 209 -20.51 0.86 37.41
C TYR A 209 -21.85 0.13 37.51
N GLU A 210 -22.93 0.89 37.55
CA GLU A 210 -24.31 0.38 37.43
C GLU A 210 -24.60 0.04 35.95
N PRO A 211 -25.27 -1.08 35.66
CA PRO A 211 -25.69 -1.39 34.31
C PRO A 211 -27.04 -0.73 33.99
N ASP A 212 -27.04 0.24 33.07
CA ASP A 212 -28.26 0.78 32.50
C ASP A 212 -28.92 -0.23 31.56
N ASP A 213 -30.17 -0.50 31.88
CA ASP A 213 -31.17 -1.26 31.17
C ASP A 213 -31.70 -0.45 29.97
N TYR A 214 -31.41 -0.90 28.75
CA TYR A 214 -32.18 -0.49 27.57
C TYR A 214 -32.50 -1.71 26.71
N GLY A 215 -33.72 -2.21 26.92
CA GLY A 215 -34.35 -3.18 26.06
C GLY A 215 -34.73 -2.63 24.67
N ARG A 216 -34.92 -3.61 23.78
CA ARG A 216 -35.84 -3.67 22.63
C ARG A 216 -35.90 -2.46 21.68
N ASP A 217 -35.50 -2.69 20.44
CA ASP A 217 -36.54 -2.93 19.41
C ASP A 217 -36.00 -3.65 18.17
N LEU A 218 -36.71 -4.73 17.83
CA LEU A 218 -36.59 -5.51 16.60
C LEU A 218 -37.48 -4.84 15.55
N GLY A 219 -36.88 -4.22 14.53
CA GLY A 219 -37.57 -3.63 13.39
C GLY A 219 -37.26 -4.38 12.10
N ALA A 220 -38.25 -5.11 11.59
CA ALA A 220 -38.18 -6.03 10.46
C ALA A 220 -38.00 -5.38 9.07
N GLU A 221 -37.42 -6.20 8.18
CA GLU A 221 -37.66 -6.37 6.75
C GLU A 221 -38.45 -5.30 5.96
N LYS A 222 -37.83 -4.83 4.87
CA LYS A 222 -38.48 -4.88 3.55
C LYS A 222 -37.49 -4.92 2.40
N GLN A 223 -37.29 -6.13 1.86
CA GLN A 223 -36.79 -6.35 0.51
C GLN A 223 -37.72 -5.65 -0.50
N ARG A 224 -37.14 -4.83 -1.39
CA ARG A 224 -37.78 -4.44 -2.64
C ARG A 224 -36.96 -4.99 -3.80
N GLN A 225 -37.42 -6.13 -4.31
CA GLN A 225 -37.08 -6.62 -5.64
C GLN A 225 -37.54 -5.60 -6.69
N ARG A 226 -36.69 -5.30 -7.67
CA ARG A 226 -37.09 -4.63 -8.92
C ARG A 226 -37.05 -5.67 -10.05
N PRO A 227 -38.07 -5.71 -10.92
CA PRO A 227 -38.11 -6.68 -12.01
C PRO A 227 -37.18 -6.28 -13.17
N PHE A 228 -36.55 -7.30 -13.73
CA PHE A 228 -35.89 -7.29 -15.03
C PHE A 228 -36.94 -7.06 -16.13
N THR A 229 -36.71 -6.08 -17.01
CA THR A 229 -37.35 -6.04 -18.32
C THR A 229 -36.28 -6.24 -19.39
N CYS A 230 -36.33 -7.41 -20.02
CA CYS A 230 -35.64 -7.72 -21.25
C CYS A 230 -36.42 -7.08 -22.41
N ARG A 231 -35.78 -6.27 -23.26
CA ARG A 231 -36.32 -5.89 -24.57
C ARG A 231 -35.42 -6.48 -25.65
N ARG A 232 -36.10 -7.11 -26.61
CA ARG A 232 -35.60 -7.72 -27.84
C ARG A 232 -34.83 -6.74 -28.71
#